data_AF-A0ABD5DWN9-F1
#
_entry.id   AF-A0ABD5DWN9-F1
#
_cell.length_a   1.000
_cell.length_b   1.000
_cell.length_c   1.000
_cell.angle_alpha   90.00
_cell.angle_beta   90.00
_cell.angle_gamma   90.00
#
_symmetry.space_group_name_H-M   'P 1'
#
loop_
_entity.id
_entity.type
_entity.pdbx_description
1 polymer ?
#
loop_
_entity_poly.entity_id
_entity_poly.type
_entity_poly.pdbx_seq_one_letter_code
_entity_poly.pdbx_strand_id
1 'polypeptide(L)' 'VLRWAQDVGNRPAVKRGRIVNRTNGPLNEQLHERHDARDFDTQTEDKRQA' A
#
# COMPACT_ATOMS: atom_id res chain seq x y z
N VAL A 1 4.24 17.23 -15.83
CA VAL A 1 4.51 16.18 -14.81
C VAL A 1 3.22 15.67 -14.14
N LEU A 2 2.28 16.55 -13.75
CA LEU A 2 1.03 16.16 -13.05
C LEU A 2 0.24 15.02 -13.72
N ARG A 3 -0.05 15.14 -15.02
CA ARG A 3 -0.76 14.08 -15.79
C ARG A 3 -0.10 12.72 -15.64
N TRP A 4 1.20 12.65 -15.91
CA TRP A 4 1.97 11.41 -15.82
C TRP A 4 1.93 10.81 -14.41
N ALA A 5 2.06 11.64 -13.37
CA ALA A 5 2.03 11.17 -11.98
C ALA A 5 0.67 10.57 -11.61
N GLN A 6 -0.43 11.17 -12.06
CA GLN A 6 -1.77 10.61 -11.89
C GLN A 6 -1.96 9.30 -12.67
N ASP A 7 -1.55 9.28 -13.93
CA ASP A 7 -1.67 8.09 -14.80
C ASP A 7 -0.93 6.89 -14.19
N VAL A 8 0.29 7.11 -13.71
CA VAL A 8 1.10 6.06 -13.06
C VAL A 8 0.56 5.71 -11.68
N GLY A 9 0.24 6.71 -10.85
CA GLY A 9 -0.25 6.53 -9.49
C GLY A 9 -1.57 5.77 -9.40
N ASN A 10 -2.40 5.85 -10.45
CA ASN A 10 -3.69 5.16 -10.49
C ASN A 10 -3.58 3.66 -10.81
N ARG A 11 -2.43 3.17 -11.27
CA ARG A 11 -2.23 1.76 -11.61
C ARG A 11 -2.36 0.86 -10.37
N PRO A 12 -3.12 -0.24 -10.41
CA PRO A 12 -3.29 -1.13 -9.26
C PRO A 12 -1.98 -1.64 -8.66
N ALA A 13 -0.99 -1.95 -9.49
CA ALA A 13 0.33 -2.39 -9.03
C ALA A 13 1.11 -1.29 -8.29
N VAL A 14 0.98 -0.02 -8.72
CA VAL A 14 1.63 1.11 -8.04
C VAL A 14 0.98 1.38 -6.70
N LYS A 15 -0.36 1.32 -6.63
CA LYS A 15 -1.10 1.45 -5.36
C LYS A 15 -0.70 0.37 -4.35
N ARG A 16 -0.54 -0.88 -4.78
CA ARG A 16 -0.07 -1.96 -3.90
C ARG A 16 1.41 -1.84 -3.54
N GLY A 17 2.27 -1.57 -4.52
CA GLY A 17 3.72 -1.51 -4.30
C GLY A 17 4.15 -0.38 -3.38
N ARG A 18 3.49 0.79 -3.44
CA ARG A 18 3.89 1.98 -2.66
C ARG A 18 3.71 1.83 -1.15
N ILE A 19 2.96 0.83 -0.70
CA ILE A 19 2.63 0.61 0.72
C ILE A 19 3.45 -0.52 1.36
N VAL A 20 4.14 -1.33 0.55
CA VAL A 20 5.01 -2.42 1.02
C VAL A 20 6.25 -1.83 1.70
N ASN A 21 6.58 -2.36 2.88
CA ASN A 21 7.66 -1.90 3.77
C ASN A 21 7.51 -0.44 4.24
N ARG A 22 6.31 0.15 4.12
CA ARG A 22 6.03 1.50 4.58
C ARG A 22 5.56 1.49 6.03
N THR A 23 6.20 2.29 6.89
CA THR A 23 5.92 2.41 8.34
C THR A 23 5.40 3.80 8.75
N ASN A 24 4.94 4.60 7.78
CA ASN A 24 4.45 5.96 8.02
C ASN A 24 3.24 6.31 7.14
N GLY A 25 2.58 7.43 7.46
CA GLY A 25 1.38 7.87 6.77
C GLY A 25 0.10 7.21 7.31
N PRO A 26 -1.00 7.17 6.53
CA PRO A 26 -2.23 6.50 6.94
C PRO A 26 -2.02 5.00 7.19
N LEU A 27 -2.61 4.43 8.24
CA LEU A 27 -2.41 3.01 8.60
C LEU A 27 -2.89 2.03 7.51
N ASN A 28 -3.94 2.38 6.77
CA ASN A 28 -4.40 1.60 5.63
C ASN A 28 -3.48 1.66 4.40
N GLU A 29 -2.47 2.53 4.43
CA GLU A 29 -1.40 2.63 3.44
C GLU A 29 -0.06 2.11 3.96
N GLN A 30 -0.08 1.30 5.03
CA GLN A 30 1.11 0.68 5.60
C GLN A 30 0.97 -0.84 5.57
N LEU A 31 1.95 -1.49 4.95
CA LEU A 31 2.15 -2.94 5.01
C LEU A 31 3.63 -3.17 5.34
N HIS A 32 3.95 -3.43 6.60
CA HIS A 32 5.34 -3.47 7.08
C HIS A 32 6.19 -4.55 6.39
N GLU A 33 5.59 -5.68 6.04
CA GLU A 33 6.23 -6.76 5.31
C GLU A 33 5.22 -7.43 4.37
N ARG A 34 5.71 -8.01 3.27
CA ARG A 34 4.88 -8.77 2.34
C ARG A 34 5.54 -10.10 2.02
N HIS A 35 4.84 -11.19 2.32
CA HIS A 35 5.26 -12.57 2.08
C HIS A 35 4.23 -13.36 1.27
N ASP A 36 2.97 -12.90 1.20
CA ASP A 36 1.89 -13.47 0.38
C ASP A 36 1.10 -12.38 -0.37
N ALA A 37 0.31 -12.75 -1.38
CA ALA A 37 -0.61 -11.82 -2.03
C ALA A 37 -1.79 -11.43 -1.12
N ARG A 38 -2.21 -12.30 -0.20
CA ARG A 38 -3.32 -12.06 0.73
C ARG A 38 -3.00 -11.04 1.82
N ASP A 39 -1.73 -10.67 1.99
CA ASP A 39 -1.30 -9.73 3.03
C ASP A 39 -1.97 -8.34 2.89
N PHE A 40 -2.32 -7.93 1.67
CA PHE A 40 -3.06 -6.69 1.45
C PHE A 40 -4.49 -6.73 2.05
N ASP A 41 -5.08 -7.91 2.14
CA ASP A 41 -6.45 -8.09 2.61
C ASP A 41 -6.53 -8.20 4.14
N THR A 42 -5.47 -8.66 4.80
CA THR A 42 -5.51 -9.00 6.23
C THR A 42 -4.42 -8.37 7.10
N GLN A 43 -3.32 -7.89 6.50
CA GLN A 43 -2.11 -7.51 7.25
C GLN A 43 -1.70 -6.04 7.11
N THR A 44 -2.52 -5.20 6.48
CA THR A 44 -2.31 -3.74 6.54
C THR A 44 -2.47 -3.25 7.98
N GLU A 45 -1.76 -2.19 8.34
CA GLU A 45 -1.61 -1.82 9.75
C GLU A 45 -2.94 -1.38 10.40
N ASP A 46 -3.87 -0.82 9.62
CA ASP A 46 -5.24 -0.52 10.07
C ASP A 46 -6.01 -1.75 10.54
N LYS A 47 -5.70 -2.94 10.00
CA LYS A 47 -6.34 -4.22 10.37
C LYS A 47 -5.69 -4.88 11.59
N ARG A 48 -4.46 -4.49 11.93
CA ARG A 48 -3.71 -5.02 13.08
C ARG A 48 -3.99 -4.25 14.38
N GLN A 49 -4.45 -3.01 14.27
CA GLN A 49 -4.75 -2.13 15.39
C GLN A 49 -6.25 -2.03 15.72
N ALA A 50 -7.09 -2.76 15.00
CA ALA A 50 -8.54 -2.90 15.25
C ALA A 50 -8.83 -4.10 16.17
#